data_AF-A0A939UHQ6-F1
#
_entry.id   AF-A0A939UHQ6-F1
#
_cell.length_a   1.000
_cell.length_b   1.000
_cell.length_c   1.000
_cell.angle_alpha   90.00
_cell.angle_beta   90.00
_cell.angle_gamma   90.00
#
_symmetry.space_group_name_H-M   'P 1'
#
loop_
_entity.id
_entity.type
_entity.pdbx_description
1 polymer ?
#
loop_
_entity_poly.entity_id
_entity_poly.type
_entity_poly.pdbx_seq_one_letter_code
_entity_poly.pdbx_strand_id
1 'polypeptide(L)'
;MSKFLGIDLTTFEPAKKYNLNDLSELSAAQNLVRLHIIKKHIEGGVIFNTLDNIYIDDTVKIGAGTVICGEQHIRGNTVIGQCCKIEPGNVIENAVIGNEVRIIKSVLSDCRIGAKTTVGPYAHVHTGSKIEREARIGNFVEIKNATTGVNTKMAHLAYVGDVDIGNQCNVGCGSIFVNYDGKNKHRSTVGDSVFIGSNSNVIAPVRIDDNAYIAAGSTVTVDLPKNCMCIARSRETVKENRSKYHKNIFNKKYFGTDGIRGEYGKKLTDDIAYMVGNFLGYSSAGGKVVVGRDTRPSGKALSDSLIKGALDAGADVIDLGITSTPSVAFVTSHIGANYGIVLTASHNPAKYNGIKIFNYDGRKLTDIEEVEIETHIDNNTPVIAEIKGKLENGEKHITAYLDDLAALIGNLNGLKVVLDCSNGATSFYAPALFKKLGATVYAYNDSGDGEHINDGCGALYPEFAASKVKEHGADVGFSFDGDADRLIAVNNKGEIVDGDSIVYVIAKNLKEKNKLTGDKVVCTIMSNLGVEQCLQKLGIGMIRTNVGDHYVMESMLRGGYLVGGENSGHIILREFSNTG
;
A
#
# COMPACT_ATOMS: atom_id res chain seq x y z
N MET A 1 26.88 -54.84 -25.67
CA MET A 1 25.81 -53.92 -26.09
C MET A 1 24.47 -54.62 -26.35
N SER A 2 24.40 -55.80 -26.98
CA SER A 2 23.14 -56.55 -27.15
C SER A 2 22.53 -57.12 -25.85
N LYS A 3 23.31 -57.21 -24.77
CA LYS A 3 22.89 -57.85 -23.50
C LYS A 3 22.15 -56.96 -22.50
N PHE A 4 22.06 -55.64 -22.73
CA PHE A 4 21.47 -54.70 -21.75
C PHE A 4 20.10 -54.12 -22.16
N LEU A 5 19.67 -54.27 -23.42
CA LEU A 5 18.45 -53.60 -23.92
C LEU A 5 17.50 -54.50 -24.70
N GLY A 6 17.82 -55.79 -24.90
CA GLY A 6 16.92 -56.76 -25.57
C GLY A 6 16.55 -56.45 -27.03
N ILE A 7 17.11 -55.39 -27.62
CA ILE A 7 16.81 -54.92 -28.98
C ILE A 7 18.08 -55.01 -29.83
N ASP A 8 18.00 -55.75 -30.93
CA ASP A 8 19.06 -55.86 -31.93
C ASP A 8 18.94 -54.73 -32.97
N LEU A 9 19.80 -53.71 -32.84
CA LEU A 9 19.86 -52.53 -33.72
C LEU A 9 20.56 -52.80 -35.07
N THR A 10 20.87 -54.07 -35.40
CA THR A 10 21.48 -54.47 -36.68
C THR A 10 20.45 -54.83 -37.77
N THR A 11 19.18 -54.99 -37.43
CA THR A 11 18.07 -55.31 -38.36
C THR A 11 17.50 -54.08 -39.11
N PHE A 12 18.28 -53.01 -39.24
CA PHE A 12 17.89 -51.77 -39.91
C PHE A 12 17.77 -51.96 -41.43
N GLU A 13 16.54 -52.05 -41.94
CA GLU A 13 16.25 -51.99 -43.39
C GLU A 13 15.70 -50.61 -43.78
N PRO A 14 16.48 -49.76 -44.49
CA PRO A 14 16.04 -48.44 -44.93
C PRO A 14 15.03 -48.44 -46.10
N ALA A 15 14.47 -49.61 -46.47
CA ALA A 15 13.71 -49.80 -47.71
C ALA A 15 12.18 -49.96 -47.56
N LYS A 16 11.63 -49.96 -46.33
CA LYS A 16 10.17 -50.10 -46.14
C LYS A 16 9.46 -48.75 -46.33
N LYS A 17 8.56 -48.65 -47.32
CA LYS A 17 7.66 -47.50 -47.48
C LYS A 17 6.54 -47.60 -46.43
N TYR A 18 6.35 -46.54 -45.63
CA TYR A 18 5.28 -46.43 -44.64
C TYR A 18 4.13 -45.55 -45.18
N ASN A 19 2.89 -45.96 -44.96
CA ASN A 19 1.70 -45.16 -45.23
C ASN A 19 1.45 -44.19 -44.07
N LEU A 20 1.78 -42.92 -44.29
CA LEU A 20 1.67 -41.87 -43.26
C LEU A 20 0.22 -41.48 -42.91
N ASN A 21 -0.78 -41.98 -43.65
CA ASN A 21 -2.20 -41.78 -43.33
C ASN A 21 -2.74 -42.84 -42.35
N ASP A 22 -1.97 -43.89 -42.05
CA ASP A 22 -2.28 -44.88 -41.02
C ASP A 22 -1.51 -44.53 -39.74
N LEU A 23 -2.23 -44.34 -38.63
CA LEU A 23 -1.62 -43.94 -37.36
C LEU A 23 -0.65 -44.99 -36.78
N SER A 24 -0.89 -46.27 -37.04
CA SER A 24 -0.02 -47.36 -36.59
C SER A 24 1.29 -47.35 -37.38
N GLU A 25 1.21 -47.21 -38.70
CA GLU A 25 2.39 -47.12 -39.55
C GLU A 25 3.20 -45.83 -39.32
N LEU A 26 2.51 -44.71 -39.09
CA LEU A 26 3.15 -43.44 -38.70
C LEU A 26 3.90 -43.57 -37.38
N SER A 27 3.28 -44.18 -36.36
CA SER A 27 3.92 -44.41 -35.05
C SER A 27 5.14 -45.32 -35.16
N ALA A 28 5.06 -46.37 -35.98
CA ALA A 28 6.19 -47.26 -36.26
C ALA A 28 7.35 -46.50 -36.95
N ALA A 29 7.04 -45.67 -37.96
CA ALA A 29 8.04 -44.86 -38.65
C ALA A 29 8.72 -43.85 -37.70
N GLN A 30 7.94 -43.16 -36.86
CA GLN A 30 8.48 -42.22 -35.86
C GLN A 30 9.40 -42.91 -34.85
N ASN A 31 9.03 -44.10 -34.37
CA ASN A 31 9.87 -44.88 -33.47
C ASN A 31 11.19 -45.32 -34.13
N LEU A 32 11.20 -45.62 -35.42
CA LEU A 32 12.42 -45.98 -36.14
C LEU A 32 13.39 -44.81 -36.27
N VAL A 33 12.88 -43.63 -36.64
CA VAL A 33 13.69 -42.39 -36.69
C VAL A 33 14.29 -42.09 -35.32
N ARG A 34 13.46 -42.21 -34.27
CA ARG A 34 13.89 -42.02 -32.87
C ARG A 34 15.03 -42.96 -32.48
N LEU A 35 14.91 -44.25 -32.78
CA LEU A 35 15.96 -45.24 -32.49
C LEU A 35 17.24 -45.01 -33.30
N HIS A 36 17.13 -44.56 -34.55
CA HIS A 36 18.29 -44.21 -35.38
C HIS A 36 19.09 -43.04 -34.78
N ILE A 37 18.40 -41.98 -34.34
CA ILE A 37 19.02 -40.83 -33.68
C ILE A 37 19.72 -41.26 -32.38
N ILE A 38 19.05 -42.09 -31.55
CA ILE A 38 19.66 -42.59 -30.32
C ILE A 38 20.91 -43.44 -30.61
N LYS A 39 20.88 -44.30 -31.63
CA LYS A 39 22.03 -45.12 -32.04
C LYS A 39 23.25 -44.25 -32.36
N LYS A 40 23.06 -43.16 -33.12
CA LYS A 40 24.13 -42.19 -33.43
C LYS A 40 24.76 -41.59 -32.17
N HIS A 41 23.96 -41.28 -31.15
CA HIS A 41 24.48 -40.78 -29.88
C HIS A 41 25.22 -41.86 -29.08
N ILE A 42 24.73 -43.10 -29.09
CA ILE A 42 25.41 -44.24 -28.46
C ILE A 42 26.79 -44.47 -29.09
N GLU A 43 26.88 -44.45 -30.43
CA GLU A 43 28.16 -44.55 -31.17
C GLU A 43 29.10 -43.37 -30.83
N GLY A 44 28.54 -42.20 -30.54
CA GLY A 44 29.26 -41.03 -30.02
C GLY A 44 29.65 -41.11 -28.53
N GLY A 45 29.38 -42.22 -27.84
CA GLY A 45 29.77 -42.44 -26.45
C GLY A 45 28.77 -41.97 -25.39
N VAL A 46 27.52 -41.68 -25.77
CA VAL A 46 26.43 -41.34 -24.82
C VAL A 46 25.85 -42.62 -24.20
N ILE A 47 25.52 -42.57 -22.92
CA ILE A 47 25.02 -43.70 -22.14
C ILE A 47 23.53 -43.53 -21.90
N PHE A 48 22.71 -44.50 -22.30
CA PHE A 48 21.27 -44.53 -22.04
C PHE A 48 20.94 -45.64 -21.05
N ASN A 49 20.17 -45.34 -20.00
CA ASN A 49 19.76 -46.37 -19.02
C ASN A 49 18.48 -47.13 -19.42
N THR A 50 17.65 -46.51 -20.25
CA THR A 50 16.49 -47.07 -20.95
C THR A 50 16.35 -46.34 -22.28
N LEU A 51 15.59 -46.91 -23.21
CA LEU A 51 15.19 -46.27 -24.46
C LEU A 51 13.73 -45.80 -24.43
N ASP A 52 13.02 -46.05 -23.32
CA ASP A 52 11.60 -45.76 -23.19
C ASP A 52 11.36 -44.26 -23.00
N ASN A 53 10.41 -43.72 -23.78
CA ASN A 53 9.97 -42.33 -23.71
C ASN A 53 11.11 -41.29 -23.85
N ILE A 54 12.08 -41.57 -24.72
CA ILE A 54 13.17 -40.64 -25.05
C ILE A 54 12.99 -40.13 -26.48
N TYR A 55 12.82 -38.82 -26.60
CA TYR A 55 12.65 -38.11 -27.87
C TYR A 55 13.78 -37.09 -28.01
N ILE A 56 14.60 -37.25 -29.06
CA ILE A 56 15.74 -36.39 -29.36
C ILE A 56 15.64 -35.98 -30.82
N ASP A 57 15.67 -34.68 -31.10
CA ASP A 57 15.72 -34.16 -32.48
C ASP A 57 17.09 -34.42 -33.12
N ASP A 58 17.15 -34.57 -34.45
CA ASP A 58 18.37 -34.90 -35.20
C ASP A 58 19.46 -33.82 -35.14
N THR A 59 19.06 -32.58 -34.87
CA THR A 59 19.93 -31.41 -34.69
C THR A 59 20.63 -31.37 -33.33
N VAL A 60 20.17 -32.17 -32.35
CA VAL A 60 20.71 -32.19 -30.99
C VAL A 60 22.12 -32.79 -30.98
N LYS A 61 23.01 -32.21 -30.17
CA LYS A 61 24.37 -32.72 -29.95
C LYS A 61 24.57 -33.05 -28.48
N ILE A 62 25.09 -34.24 -28.18
CA ILE A 62 25.32 -34.71 -26.82
C ILE A 62 26.76 -35.25 -26.74
N GLY A 63 27.53 -34.75 -25.77
CA GLY A 63 28.92 -35.16 -25.55
C GLY A 63 29.06 -36.55 -24.93
N ALA A 64 30.20 -37.18 -25.20
CA ALA A 64 30.54 -38.51 -24.66
C ALA A 64 30.51 -38.56 -23.13
N GLY A 65 30.18 -39.73 -22.58
CA GLY A 65 30.07 -39.97 -21.14
C GLY A 65 28.82 -39.41 -20.48
N THR A 66 27.99 -38.65 -21.21
CA THR A 66 26.71 -38.16 -20.69
C THR A 66 25.71 -39.30 -20.54
N VAL A 67 25.05 -39.34 -19.38
CA VAL A 67 24.01 -40.32 -19.04
C VAL A 67 22.63 -39.70 -19.25
N ILE A 68 21.83 -40.32 -20.11
CA ILE A 68 20.44 -39.97 -20.37
C ILE A 68 19.52 -41.01 -19.73
N CYS A 69 18.67 -40.56 -18.81
CA CYS A 69 17.63 -41.38 -18.21
C CYS A 69 16.35 -41.38 -19.07
N GLY A 70 15.36 -42.25 -18.79
CA GLY A 70 14.07 -42.26 -19.48
C GLY A 70 13.25 -40.96 -19.33
N GLU A 71 12.13 -40.84 -20.06
CA GLU A 71 11.22 -39.69 -20.02
C GLU A 71 11.88 -38.35 -20.38
N GLN A 72 12.43 -38.25 -21.59
CA GLN A 72 13.15 -37.07 -22.06
C GLN A 72 12.56 -36.51 -23.33
N HIS A 73 12.48 -35.18 -23.40
CA HIS A 73 12.20 -34.44 -24.62
C HIS A 73 13.33 -33.44 -24.86
N ILE A 74 14.25 -33.74 -25.76
CA ILE A 74 15.40 -32.90 -26.10
C ILE A 74 15.27 -32.44 -27.55
N ARG A 75 15.10 -31.13 -27.76
CA ARG A 75 14.64 -30.58 -29.05
C ARG A 75 15.47 -29.42 -29.55
N GLY A 76 15.28 -29.10 -30.83
CA GLY A 76 15.86 -27.95 -31.51
C GLY A 76 17.38 -27.99 -31.53
N ASN A 77 18.02 -26.83 -31.41
CA ASN A 77 19.48 -26.70 -31.51
C ASN A 77 20.21 -26.97 -30.18
N THR A 78 19.67 -27.87 -29.36
CA THR A 78 20.22 -28.17 -28.03
C THR A 78 21.61 -28.81 -28.12
N VAL A 79 22.53 -28.34 -27.29
CA VAL A 79 23.88 -28.88 -27.14
C VAL A 79 24.10 -29.24 -25.68
N ILE A 80 24.39 -30.51 -25.41
CA ILE A 80 24.73 -31.03 -24.09
C ILE A 80 26.20 -31.44 -24.07
N GLY A 81 26.94 -30.95 -23.08
CA GLY A 81 28.36 -31.25 -22.89
C GLY A 81 28.64 -32.71 -22.55
N GLN A 82 29.90 -32.97 -22.18
CA GLN A 82 30.38 -34.30 -21.77
C GLN A 82 30.04 -34.59 -20.31
N CYS A 83 29.96 -35.88 -19.97
CA CYS A 83 29.82 -36.37 -18.60
C CYS A 83 28.65 -35.75 -17.81
N CYS A 84 27.58 -35.34 -18.49
CA CYS A 84 26.38 -34.81 -17.85
C CYS A 84 25.49 -35.94 -17.32
N LYS A 85 24.58 -35.61 -16.41
CA LYS A 85 23.54 -36.54 -15.93
C LYS A 85 22.16 -35.93 -16.11
N ILE A 86 21.40 -36.46 -17.04
CA ILE A 86 20.05 -36.02 -17.37
C ILE A 86 19.07 -37.03 -16.74
N GLU A 87 18.59 -36.72 -15.53
CA GLU A 87 17.68 -37.60 -14.76
C GLU A 87 16.26 -37.63 -15.37
N PRO A 88 15.36 -38.54 -14.99
CA PRO A 88 14.05 -38.64 -15.63
C PRO A 88 13.19 -37.37 -15.64
N GLY A 89 12.44 -37.16 -16.73
CA GLY A 89 11.33 -36.20 -16.81
C GLY A 89 11.72 -34.77 -17.20
N ASN A 90 12.71 -34.55 -18.08
CA ASN A 90 13.08 -33.20 -18.52
C ASN A 90 12.51 -32.84 -19.90
N VAL A 91 12.32 -31.54 -20.08
CA VAL A 91 12.09 -30.92 -21.38
C VAL A 91 13.21 -29.91 -21.61
N ILE A 92 14.00 -30.11 -22.67
CA ILE A 92 15.17 -29.29 -22.98
C ILE A 92 15.07 -28.86 -24.44
N GLU A 93 15.02 -27.56 -24.69
CA GLU A 93 14.83 -27.00 -26.02
C GLU A 93 15.76 -25.81 -26.25
N ASN A 94 16.48 -25.79 -27.38
CA ASN A 94 17.41 -24.71 -27.74
C ASN A 94 18.39 -24.30 -26.61
N ALA A 95 18.80 -25.26 -25.78
CA ALA A 95 19.64 -24.99 -24.62
C ALA A 95 21.12 -25.35 -24.88
N VAL A 96 22.05 -24.58 -24.31
CA VAL A 96 23.48 -24.93 -24.30
C VAL A 96 23.87 -25.31 -22.89
N ILE A 97 24.18 -26.59 -22.68
CA ILE A 97 24.51 -27.19 -21.40
C ILE A 97 25.99 -27.56 -21.38
N GLY A 98 26.74 -27.05 -20.41
CA GLY A 98 28.16 -27.32 -20.23
C GLY A 98 28.46 -28.74 -19.74
N ASN A 99 29.74 -29.05 -19.53
CA ASN A 99 30.16 -30.38 -19.07
C ASN A 99 29.78 -30.63 -17.61
N GLU A 100 29.62 -31.90 -17.23
CA GLU A 100 29.38 -32.32 -15.85
C GLU A 100 28.13 -31.68 -15.20
N VAL A 101 27.14 -31.29 -16.01
CA VAL A 101 25.87 -30.73 -15.52
C VAL A 101 24.91 -31.85 -15.12
N ARG A 102 24.18 -31.65 -14.02
CA ARG A 102 23.11 -32.54 -13.60
C ARG A 102 21.76 -31.84 -13.72
N ILE A 103 20.83 -32.42 -14.48
CA ILE A 103 19.48 -31.89 -14.67
C ILE A 103 18.49 -32.90 -14.10
N ILE A 104 17.60 -32.41 -13.23
CA ILE A 104 16.64 -33.22 -12.50
C ILE A 104 15.23 -32.69 -12.82
N LYS A 105 14.40 -33.50 -13.49
CA LYS A 105 12.99 -33.24 -13.78
C LYS A 105 12.63 -31.76 -13.96
N SER A 106 13.23 -31.09 -14.94
CA SER A 106 13.17 -29.63 -15.13
C SER A 106 12.91 -29.24 -16.58
N VAL A 107 12.52 -27.98 -16.78
CA VAL A 107 12.30 -27.39 -18.11
C VAL A 107 13.38 -26.36 -18.39
N LEU A 108 14.07 -26.52 -19.52
CA LEU A 108 15.11 -25.62 -20.01
C LEU A 108 14.76 -25.18 -21.43
N SER A 109 14.62 -23.89 -21.67
CA SER A 109 14.32 -23.36 -23.01
C SER A 109 15.07 -22.08 -23.33
N ASP A 110 15.76 -22.03 -24.48
CA ASP A 110 16.49 -20.83 -24.94
C ASP A 110 17.47 -20.27 -23.89
N CYS A 111 18.21 -21.16 -23.22
CA CYS A 111 19.08 -20.81 -22.09
C CYS A 111 20.49 -21.40 -22.19
N ARG A 112 21.39 -20.92 -21.34
CA ARG A 112 22.76 -21.47 -21.21
C ARG A 112 23.04 -21.86 -19.77
N ILE A 113 23.56 -23.08 -19.58
CA ILE A 113 23.90 -23.65 -18.27
C ILE A 113 25.40 -23.97 -18.26
N GLY A 114 26.14 -23.36 -17.34
CA GLY A 114 27.58 -23.55 -17.19
C GLY A 114 27.93 -24.91 -16.60
N ALA A 115 29.19 -25.32 -16.79
CA ALA A 115 29.68 -26.63 -16.35
C ALA A 115 29.53 -26.86 -14.83
N LYS A 116 29.43 -28.12 -14.40
CA LYS A 116 29.33 -28.53 -12.99
C LYS A 116 28.13 -27.92 -12.23
N THR A 117 27.11 -27.47 -12.96
CA THR A 117 25.89 -26.90 -12.40
C THR A 117 24.86 -28.00 -12.14
N THR A 118 24.05 -27.83 -11.09
CA THR A 118 22.86 -28.67 -10.88
C THR A 118 21.60 -27.85 -11.09
N VAL A 119 20.64 -28.40 -11.84
CA VAL A 119 19.33 -27.78 -12.08
C VAL A 119 18.20 -28.74 -11.67
N GLY A 120 17.31 -28.28 -10.80
CA GLY A 120 16.09 -28.97 -10.39
C GLY A 120 16.12 -29.54 -8.97
N PRO A 121 15.05 -30.27 -8.57
CA PRO A 121 13.92 -30.72 -9.41
C PRO A 121 12.87 -29.64 -9.71
N TYR A 122 12.17 -29.73 -10.84
CA TYR A 122 11.09 -28.83 -11.23
C TYR A 122 11.51 -27.36 -11.40
N ALA A 123 12.78 -27.12 -11.73
CA ALA A 123 13.22 -25.77 -12.08
C ALA A 123 12.76 -25.44 -13.51
N HIS A 124 12.56 -24.14 -13.76
CA HIS A 124 12.25 -23.61 -15.08
C HIS A 124 13.24 -22.49 -15.43
N VAL A 125 14.18 -22.77 -16.32
CA VAL A 125 15.16 -21.77 -16.77
C VAL A 125 14.90 -21.45 -18.22
N HIS A 126 14.53 -20.21 -18.52
CA HIS A 126 14.09 -19.87 -19.87
C HIS A 126 14.37 -18.43 -20.31
N THR A 127 14.08 -18.14 -21.59
CA THR A 127 14.09 -16.78 -22.17
C THR A 127 15.43 -16.07 -22.01
N GLY A 128 16.47 -16.54 -22.68
CA GLY A 128 17.79 -15.88 -22.72
C GLY A 128 18.58 -15.95 -21.41
N SER A 129 18.15 -16.77 -20.46
CA SER A 129 18.82 -16.89 -19.16
C SER A 129 20.20 -17.56 -19.28
N LYS A 130 21.18 -17.02 -18.55
CA LYS A 130 22.56 -17.50 -18.52
C LYS A 130 22.98 -17.83 -17.10
N ILE A 131 23.29 -19.10 -16.86
CA ILE A 131 23.77 -19.60 -15.58
C ILE A 131 25.23 -19.99 -15.75
N GLU A 132 26.12 -19.39 -14.98
CA GLU A 132 27.55 -19.71 -15.01
C GLU A 132 27.85 -21.05 -14.33
N ARG A 133 29.13 -21.44 -14.33
CA ARG A 133 29.58 -22.73 -13.79
C ARG A 133 29.40 -22.85 -12.27
N GLU A 134 29.33 -24.10 -11.82
CA GLU A 134 29.29 -24.48 -10.40
C GLU A 134 28.07 -23.90 -9.64
N ALA A 135 27.04 -23.46 -10.37
CA ALA A 135 25.83 -22.95 -9.76
C ALA A 135 24.92 -24.08 -9.24
N ARG A 136 24.02 -23.73 -8.33
CA ARG A 136 22.99 -24.66 -7.83
C ARG A 136 21.62 -24.03 -7.94
N ILE A 137 20.83 -24.52 -8.89
CA ILE A 137 19.44 -24.15 -9.11
C ILE A 137 18.58 -25.29 -8.61
N GLY A 138 17.97 -25.11 -7.45
CA GLY A 138 17.22 -26.16 -6.79
C GLY A 138 15.75 -26.16 -7.17
N ASN A 139 14.90 -26.58 -6.23
CA ASN A 139 13.54 -26.95 -6.61
C ASN A 139 12.62 -25.76 -6.90
N PHE A 140 11.77 -25.88 -7.91
CA PHE A 140 10.77 -24.85 -8.25
C PHE A 140 11.36 -23.44 -8.41
N VAL A 141 12.65 -23.33 -8.78
CA VAL A 141 13.27 -22.05 -9.10
C VAL A 141 12.92 -21.70 -10.54
N GLU A 142 12.40 -20.51 -10.75
CA GLU A 142 12.15 -19.95 -12.07
C GLU A 142 13.16 -18.84 -12.37
N ILE A 143 13.85 -18.96 -13.51
CA ILE A 143 14.85 -17.99 -13.97
C ILE A 143 14.47 -17.54 -15.37
N LYS A 144 14.26 -16.24 -15.54
CA LYS A 144 13.78 -15.64 -16.78
C LYS A 144 14.56 -14.37 -17.12
N ASN A 145 15.18 -14.34 -18.30
CA ASN A 145 15.95 -13.20 -18.78
C ASN A 145 16.99 -12.69 -17.74
N ALA A 146 17.67 -13.61 -17.06
CA ALA A 146 18.58 -13.29 -15.96
C ALA A 146 19.96 -13.95 -16.13
N THR A 147 20.97 -13.31 -15.54
CA THR A 147 22.33 -13.84 -15.44
C THR A 147 22.62 -14.28 -14.01
N THR A 148 23.20 -15.46 -13.82
CA THR A 148 23.64 -15.98 -12.52
C THR A 148 25.12 -16.30 -12.55
N GLY A 149 25.91 -15.66 -11.71
CA GLY A 149 27.36 -15.81 -11.65
C GLY A 149 27.85 -17.16 -11.10
N VAL A 150 29.17 -17.30 -11.08
CA VAL A 150 29.86 -18.55 -10.71
C VAL A 150 29.60 -18.89 -9.25
N ASN A 151 29.33 -20.17 -8.96
CA ASN A 151 29.12 -20.67 -7.60
C ASN A 151 27.98 -19.95 -6.84
N THR A 152 26.99 -19.43 -7.57
CA THR A 152 25.78 -18.83 -7.00
C THR A 152 24.71 -19.91 -6.78
N LYS A 153 24.01 -19.82 -5.65
CA LYS A 153 23.02 -20.82 -5.24
C LYS A 153 21.64 -20.23 -5.01
N MET A 154 20.62 -20.97 -5.45
CA MET A 154 19.21 -20.65 -5.33
C MET A 154 18.51 -21.97 -5.01
N ALA A 155 18.21 -22.21 -3.74
CA ALA A 155 17.93 -23.57 -3.29
C ALA A 155 16.49 -24.01 -3.60
N HIS A 156 15.50 -23.15 -3.38
CA HIS A 156 14.09 -23.53 -3.40
C HIS A 156 13.19 -22.32 -3.71
N LEU A 157 12.12 -22.49 -4.51
CA LEU A 157 10.99 -21.55 -4.64
C LEU A 157 11.37 -20.08 -4.83
N ALA A 158 12.28 -19.77 -5.76
CA ALA A 158 12.71 -18.40 -6.03
C ALA A 158 12.33 -17.99 -7.46
N TYR A 159 11.91 -16.73 -7.62
CA TYR A 159 11.68 -16.12 -8.93
C TYR A 159 12.77 -15.10 -9.24
N VAL A 160 13.51 -15.34 -10.32
CA VAL A 160 14.70 -14.59 -10.72
C VAL A 160 14.47 -14.07 -12.14
N GLY A 161 13.73 -12.96 -12.22
CA GLY A 161 13.37 -12.31 -13.46
C GLY A 161 14.15 -11.01 -13.65
N ASP A 162 14.67 -10.79 -14.86
CA ASP A 162 15.25 -9.51 -15.28
C ASP A 162 16.31 -8.97 -14.28
N VAL A 163 17.34 -9.78 -14.00
CA VAL A 163 18.41 -9.41 -13.05
C VAL A 163 19.76 -9.99 -13.48
N ASP A 164 20.84 -9.25 -13.22
CA ASP A 164 22.21 -9.74 -13.33
C ASP A 164 22.81 -9.97 -11.95
N ILE A 165 23.03 -11.24 -11.60
CA ILE A 165 23.55 -11.66 -10.29
C ILE A 165 25.02 -12.08 -10.43
N GLY A 166 25.87 -11.51 -9.57
CA GLY A 166 27.28 -11.81 -9.47
C GLY A 166 27.60 -13.22 -8.95
N ASN A 167 28.87 -13.42 -8.65
CA ASN A 167 29.45 -14.68 -8.21
C ASN A 167 29.19 -14.91 -6.72
N GLN A 168 29.24 -16.17 -6.29
CA GLN A 168 29.20 -16.59 -4.89
C GLN A 168 27.99 -16.06 -4.10
N CYS A 169 26.89 -15.78 -4.79
CA CYS A 169 25.69 -15.24 -4.17
C CYS A 169 24.78 -16.33 -3.61
N ASN A 170 23.96 -15.95 -2.65
CA ASN A 170 22.87 -16.78 -2.12
C ASN A 170 21.53 -16.12 -2.38
N VAL A 171 20.62 -16.82 -3.03
CA VAL A 171 19.20 -16.45 -3.10
C VAL A 171 18.39 -17.38 -2.22
N GLY A 172 17.86 -16.82 -1.14
CA GLY A 172 17.04 -17.52 -0.16
C GLY A 172 15.73 -18.05 -0.74
N CYS A 173 15.14 -19.01 -0.01
CA CYS A 173 13.88 -19.63 -0.40
C CYS A 173 12.73 -18.62 -0.36
N GLY A 174 11.83 -18.62 -1.36
CA GLY A 174 10.69 -17.70 -1.41
C GLY A 174 11.05 -16.27 -1.81
N SER A 175 12.31 -16.03 -2.21
CA SER A 175 12.74 -14.69 -2.59
C SER A 175 12.39 -14.37 -4.04
N ILE A 176 11.94 -13.14 -4.27
CA ILE A 176 11.38 -12.70 -5.55
C ILE A 176 12.10 -11.42 -6.00
N PHE A 177 12.59 -11.43 -7.23
CA PHE A 177 12.97 -10.21 -7.95
C PHE A 177 11.73 -9.63 -8.62
N VAL A 178 11.18 -8.56 -8.02
CA VAL A 178 9.94 -7.92 -8.47
C VAL A 178 10.29 -6.94 -9.57
N ASN A 179 10.16 -7.39 -10.81
CA ASN A 179 10.61 -6.73 -12.02
C ASN A 179 9.53 -5.95 -12.78
N TYR A 180 8.27 -5.94 -12.35
CA TYR A 180 7.15 -5.30 -13.07
C TYR A 180 6.40 -4.31 -12.18
N ASP A 181 6.25 -3.07 -12.66
CA ASP A 181 5.62 -1.96 -11.90
C ASP A 181 4.12 -1.76 -12.23
N GLY A 182 3.52 -2.68 -13.00
CA GLY A 182 2.17 -2.52 -13.54
C GLY A 182 2.12 -1.95 -14.96
N LYS A 183 3.27 -1.52 -15.52
CA LYS A 183 3.38 -1.01 -16.89
C LYS A 183 4.64 -1.49 -17.60
N ASN A 184 5.80 -1.33 -16.98
CA ASN A 184 7.12 -1.61 -17.53
C ASN A 184 7.83 -2.68 -16.72
N LYS A 185 8.80 -3.35 -17.38
CA LYS A 185 9.75 -4.22 -16.72
C LYS A 185 11.06 -3.50 -16.45
N HIS A 186 11.62 -3.71 -15.27
CA HIS A 186 12.86 -3.10 -14.81
C HIS A 186 13.90 -4.16 -14.50
N ARG A 187 15.17 -3.82 -14.73
CA ARG A 187 16.31 -4.71 -14.50
C ARG A 187 17.10 -4.27 -13.27
N SER A 188 17.49 -5.22 -12.43
CA SER A 188 18.34 -4.99 -11.25
C SER A 188 19.73 -5.60 -11.41
N THR A 189 20.68 -5.16 -10.59
CA THR A 189 22.03 -5.72 -10.55
C THR A 189 22.40 -6.12 -9.12
N VAL A 190 22.99 -7.30 -8.97
CA VAL A 190 23.50 -7.84 -7.70
C VAL A 190 24.99 -8.13 -7.88
N GLY A 191 25.83 -7.54 -7.03
CA GLY A 191 27.28 -7.72 -7.01
C GLY A 191 27.70 -9.11 -6.52
N ASP A 192 29.00 -9.25 -6.24
CA ASP A 192 29.57 -10.52 -5.80
C ASP A 192 29.33 -10.76 -4.29
N SER A 193 29.25 -12.04 -3.90
CA SER A 193 29.15 -12.48 -2.50
C SER A 193 27.96 -11.89 -1.73
N VAL A 194 26.87 -11.57 -2.43
CA VAL A 194 25.65 -11.06 -1.81
C VAL A 194 24.83 -12.20 -1.20
N PHE A 195 24.36 -11.99 0.03
CA PHE A 195 23.43 -12.90 0.69
C PHE A 195 22.02 -12.33 0.70
N ILE A 196 21.10 -12.96 -0.02
CA ILE A 196 19.67 -12.64 0.04
C ILE A 196 18.99 -13.66 0.94
N GLY A 197 18.46 -13.21 2.08
CA GLY A 197 17.72 -14.03 3.03
C GLY A 197 16.41 -14.57 2.45
N SER A 198 15.87 -15.62 3.08
CA SER A 198 14.60 -16.23 2.66
C SER A 198 13.43 -15.25 2.74
N ASN A 199 12.46 -15.43 1.85
CA ASN A 199 11.23 -14.65 1.76
C ASN A 199 11.50 -13.14 1.64
N SER A 200 12.52 -12.78 0.86
CA SER A 200 12.87 -11.37 0.61
C SER A 200 12.39 -10.92 -0.77
N ASN A 201 11.90 -9.69 -0.85
CA ASN A 201 11.51 -9.07 -2.11
C ASN A 201 12.54 -8.04 -2.52
N VAL A 202 13.06 -8.15 -3.74
CA VAL A 202 13.97 -7.16 -4.35
C VAL A 202 13.17 -6.40 -5.40
N ILE A 203 12.75 -5.18 -5.07
CA ILE A 203 11.88 -4.38 -5.95
C ILE A 203 12.75 -3.66 -6.97
N ALA A 204 12.65 -4.03 -8.25
CA ALA A 204 13.43 -3.43 -9.30
C ALA A 204 12.94 -2.02 -9.68
N PRO A 205 13.81 -1.13 -10.18
CA PRO A 205 15.26 -1.33 -10.30
C PRO A 205 16.00 -1.01 -8.99
N VAL A 206 16.92 -1.89 -8.59
CA VAL A 206 17.88 -1.62 -7.50
C VAL A 206 19.26 -2.15 -7.85
N ARG A 207 20.28 -1.43 -7.38
CA ARG A 207 21.68 -1.88 -7.39
C ARG A 207 22.07 -2.37 -5.99
N ILE A 208 22.46 -3.64 -5.90
CA ILE A 208 22.98 -4.25 -4.69
C ILE A 208 24.48 -4.50 -4.91
N ASP A 209 25.35 -3.78 -4.21
CA ASP A 209 26.79 -3.93 -4.37
C ASP A 209 27.35 -5.12 -3.57
N ASP A 210 28.63 -5.42 -3.78
CA ASP A 210 29.33 -6.59 -3.23
C ASP A 210 29.23 -6.75 -1.71
N ASN A 211 29.16 -8.00 -1.24
CA ASN A 211 29.09 -8.40 0.17
C ASN A 211 27.89 -7.84 0.95
N ALA A 212 26.85 -7.35 0.28
CA ALA A 212 25.62 -6.95 0.94
C ALA A 212 24.89 -8.17 1.54
N TYR A 213 24.27 -7.97 2.71
CA TYR A 213 23.49 -8.98 3.42
C TYR A 213 22.05 -8.49 3.59
N ILE A 214 21.09 -9.12 2.91
CA ILE A 214 19.67 -8.85 3.08
C ILE A 214 19.10 -9.87 4.07
N ALA A 215 18.60 -9.38 5.19
CA ALA A 215 17.96 -10.23 6.21
C ALA A 215 16.65 -10.85 5.68
N ALA A 216 16.32 -12.04 6.18
CA ALA A 216 15.09 -12.73 5.79
C ALA A 216 13.83 -11.89 6.07
N GLY A 217 12.84 -11.99 5.18
CA GLY A 217 11.60 -11.22 5.27
C GLY A 217 11.72 -9.74 4.86
N SER A 218 12.86 -9.31 4.32
CA SER A 218 13.08 -7.91 3.94
C SER A 218 12.48 -7.58 2.58
N THR A 219 11.89 -6.39 2.45
CA THR A 219 11.55 -5.78 1.15
C THR A 219 12.55 -4.67 0.84
N VAL A 220 13.37 -4.88 -0.19
CA VAL A 220 14.44 -3.96 -0.62
C VAL A 220 13.90 -3.05 -1.72
N THR A 221 13.87 -1.74 -1.45
CA THR A 221 13.37 -0.70 -2.35
C THR A 221 14.40 0.38 -2.67
N VAL A 222 15.62 0.25 -2.15
CA VAL A 222 16.71 1.21 -2.29
C VAL A 222 18.01 0.49 -2.65
N ASP A 223 18.90 1.22 -3.31
CA ASP A 223 20.27 0.73 -3.59
C ASP A 223 20.99 0.37 -2.29
N LEU A 224 21.70 -0.77 -2.32
CA LEU A 224 22.45 -1.28 -1.18
C LEU A 224 23.96 -1.15 -1.44
N PRO A 225 24.70 -0.39 -0.61
CA PRO A 225 26.14 -0.21 -0.80
C PRO A 225 26.93 -1.45 -0.37
N LYS A 226 28.23 -1.48 -0.72
CA LYS A 226 29.14 -2.57 -0.35
C LYS A 226 29.18 -2.81 1.15
N ASN A 227 29.30 -4.07 1.55
CA ASN A 227 29.47 -4.51 2.94
C ASN A 227 28.33 -4.06 3.90
N CYS A 228 27.12 -3.85 3.39
CA CYS A 228 25.99 -3.43 4.22
C CYS A 228 25.13 -4.60 4.69
N MET A 229 24.32 -4.35 5.72
CA MET A 229 23.23 -5.23 6.10
C MET A 229 21.90 -4.49 5.94
N CYS A 230 21.02 -5.01 5.07
CA CYS A 230 19.67 -4.51 4.88
C CYS A 230 18.71 -5.31 5.76
N ILE A 231 18.02 -4.62 6.66
CA ILE A 231 16.98 -5.18 7.53
C ILE A 231 15.72 -4.34 7.31
N ALA A 232 14.76 -4.87 6.57
CA ALA A 232 13.51 -4.18 6.27
C ALA A 232 12.33 -4.93 6.93
N ARG A 233 12.30 -4.93 8.26
CA ARG A 233 11.18 -5.39 9.09
C ARG A 233 11.06 -4.54 10.36
N SER A 234 9.84 -4.18 10.74
CA SER A 234 9.56 -3.60 12.06
C SER A 234 9.98 -4.59 13.15
N ARG A 235 10.28 -4.11 14.36
CA ARG A 235 10.49 -4.99 15.52
C ARG A 235 9.23 -5.83 15.70
N GLU A 236 9.37 -7.16 15.68
CA GLU A 236 8.25 -8.07 15.91
C GLU A 236 7.65 -7.78 17.29
N THR A 237 6.35 -7.54 17.32
CA THR A 237 5.59 -7.33 18.55
C THR A 237 4.45 -8.33 18.58
N VAL A 238 4.45 -9.18 19.61
CA VAL A 238 3.34 -10.10 19.85
C VAL A 238 2.30 -9.36 20.67
N LYS A 239 1.15 -9.08 20.06
CA LYS A 239 -0.02 -8.54 20.76
C LYS A 239 -0.95 -9.69 21.16
N GLU A 240 -0.78 -10.19 22.37
CA GLU A 240 -1.58 -11.29 22.90
C GLU A 240 -3.09 -10.94 22.90
N ASN A 241 -3.95 -11.96 22.74
CA ASN A 241 -5.41 -11.85 22.74
C ASN A 241 -6.08 -11.02 21.61
N ARG A 242 -5.34 -10.48 20.63
CA ARG A 242 -5.93 -9.77 19.47
C ARG A 242 -6.76 -10.68 18.55
N SER A 243 -6.38 -11.95 18.39
CA SER A 243 -7.12 -12.91 17.55
C SER A 243 -8.44 -13.40 18.15
N LYS A 244 -8.68 -13.16 19.46
CA LYS A 244 -9.96 -13.48 20.12
C LYS A 244 -11.12 -12.63 19.58
N TYR A 245 -10.79 -11.43 19.08
CA TYR A 245 -11.71 -10.49 18.46
C TYR A 245 -11.63 -10.53 16.92
N HIS A 246 -10.76 -11.37 16.36
CA HIS A 246 -10.47 -11.44 14.92
C HIS A 246 -11.02 -12.75 14.34
N LYS A 247 -12.29 -12.73 13.96
CA LYS A 247 -12.81 -13.56 12.86
C LYS A 247 -12.90 -12.66 11.64
N ASN A 248 -12.64 -13.18 10.44
CA ASN A 248 -12.85 -12.44 9.18
C ASN A 248 -14.34 -12.05 9.06
N ILE A 249 -14.71 -10.90 9.63
CA ILE A 249 -16.06 -10.32 9.58
C ILE A 249 -15.90 -8.97 8.89
N PHE A 250 -16.18 -8.95 7.59
CA PHE A 250 -16.08 -7.76 6.74
C PHE A 250 -17.32 -6.85 6.83
N ASN A 251 -18.10 -6.93 7.91
CA ASN A 251 -19.35 -6.19 8.04
C ASN A 251 -19.34 -5.38 9.35
N LYS A 252 -18.93 -4.10 9.24
CA LYS A 252 -19.01 -3.12 10.32
C LYS A 252 -20.47 -2.76 10.58
N LYS A 253 -20.90 -2.75 11.84
CA LYS A 253 -22.29 -2.50 12.26
C LYS A 253 -22.54 -1.05 12.64
N TYR A 254 -21.56 -0.38 13.23
CA TYR A 254 -21.66 0.96 13.80
C TYR A 254 -20.80 1.99 13.05
N PHE A 255 -19.56 1.65 12.70
CA PHE A 255 -18.65 2.51 11.96
C PHE A 255 -19.05 2.60 10.49
N GLY A 256 -19.17 3.83 10.00
CA GLY A 256 -19.36 4.16 8.60
C GLY A 256 -18.07 4.60 7.92
N THR A 257 -18.18 5.47 6.92
CA THR A 257 -17.02 6.03 6.21
C THR A 257 -16.21 7.03 7.04
N ASP A 258 -16.82 7.60 8.09
CA ASP A 258 -16.18 8.62 8.92
C ASP A 258 -16.73 8.58 10.36
N GLY A 259 -16.29 7.56 11.11
CA GLY A 259 -16.70 7.29 12.48
C GLY A 259 -18.08 6.66 12.61
N ILE A 260 -18.61 6.66 13.83
CA ILE A 260 -19.97 6.20 14.14
C ILE A 260 -20.91 7.39 13.95
N ARG A 261 -21.95 7.28 13.11
CA ARG A 261 -22.91 8.38 12.85
C ARG A 261 -24.35 7.89 12.93
N GLY A 262 -25.23 8.72 13.48
CA GLY A 262 -26.64 8.36 13.63
C GLY A 262 -27.52 9.49 14.15
N GLU A 263 -28.83 9.32 14.03
CA GLU A 263 -29.79 10.17 14.76
C GLU A 263 -29.67 9.86 16.26
N TYR A 264 -29.52 10.92 17.07
CA TYR A 264 -29.38 10.78 18.52
C TYR A 264 -30.62 10.14 19.14
N GLY A 265 -30.41 9.24 20.10
CA GLY A 265 -31.48 8.47 20.75
C GLY A 265 -32.04 7.31 19.90
N LYS A 266 -31.57 7.14 18.65
CA LYS A 266 -31.91 5.99 17.80
C LYS A 266 -30.68 5.14 17.52
N LYS A 267 -29.85 5.57 16.57
CA LYS A 267 -28.65 4.82 16.15
C LYS A 267 -27.42 5.16 16.96
N LEU A 268 -27.37 6.38 17.50
CA LEU A 268 -26.31 6.85 18.37
C LEU A 268 -26.93 7.18 19.74
N THR A 269 -26.48 6.49 20.77
CA THR A 269 -27.01 6.58 22.13
C THR A 269 -25.90 6.88 23.13
N ASP A 270 -26.29 7.33 24.32
CA ASP A 270 -25.38 7.56 25.45
C ASP A 270 -24.62 6.28 25.83
N ASP A 271 -25.27 5.11 25.76
CA ASP A 271 -24.63 3.81 26.00
C ASP A 271 -23.52 3.50 24.99
N ILE A 272 -23.76 3.77 23.70
CA ILE A 272 -22.73 3.61 22.66
C ILE A 272 -21.56 4.55 22.96
N ALA A 273 -21.83 5.83 23.26
CA ALA A 273 -20.79 6.80 23.57
C ALA A 273 -19.97 6.39 24.80
N TYR A 274 -20.63 5.89 25.85
CA TYR A 274 -19.98 5.35 27.04
C TYR A 274 -19.08 4.16 26.71
N MET A 275 -19.57 3.18 25.94
CA MET A 275 -18.77 2.00 25.57
C MET A 275 -17.58 2.35 24.67
N VAL A 276 -17.73 3.31 23.74
CA VAL A 276 -16.60 3.83 22.95
C VAL A 276 -15.56 4.49 23.86
N GLY A 277 -15.99 5.40 24.75
CA GLY A 277 -15.10 6.03 25.71
C GLY A 277 -14.39 5.01 26.61
N ASN A 278 -15.11 4.00 27.09
CA ASN A 278 -14.59 2.94 27.92
C ASN A 278 -13.53 2.09 27.22
N PHE A 279 -13.76 1.70 25.97
CA PHE A 279 -12.76 0.98 25.17
C PHE A 279 -11.48 1.81 24.98
N LEU A 280 -11.64 3.08 24.60
CA LEU A 280 -10.49 3.96 24.33
C LEU A 280 -9.73 4.30 25.61
N GLY A 281 -10.44 4.48 26.73
CA GLY A 281 -9.83 4.67 28.03
C GLY A 281 -9.00 3.46 28.44
N TYR A 282 -9.57 2.25 28.31
CA TYR A 282 -8.86 1.00 28.57
C TYR A 282 -7.63 0.83 27.66
N SER A 283 -7.81 1.04 26.36
CA SER A 283 -6.75 0.90 25.35
C SER A 283 -5.61 1.90 25.52
N SER A 284 -5.87 3.03 26.19
CA SER A 284 -4.82 4.03 26.48
C SER A 284 -3.85 3.60 27.58
N ALA A 285 -4.18 2.53 28.34
CA ALA A 285 -3.36 1.99 29.44
C ALA A 285 -2.97 3.05 30.50
N GLY A 286 -3.93 3.89 30.91
CA GLY A 286 -3.71 4.98 31.87
C GLY A 286 -3.15 6.26 31.24
N GLY A 287 -3.22 6.37 29.92
CA GLY A 287 -2.83 7.55 29.16
C GLY A 287 -3.92 8.62 29.11
N LYS A 288 -3.88 9.44 28.05
CA LYS A 288 -4.76 10.61 27.87
C LYS A 288 -5.70 10.45 26.68
N VAL A 289 -6.95 10.88 26.86
CA VAL A 289 -7.96 10.98 25.81
C VAL A 289 -8.43 12.42 25.71
N VAL A 290 -8.38 13.00 24.51
CA VAL A 290 -8.88 14.35 24.23
C VAL A 290 -10.29 14.25 23.67
N VAL A 291 -11.23 15.04 24.20
CA VAL A 291 -12.63 15.04 23.76
C VAL A 291 -13.04 16.46 23.37
N GLY A 292 -13.69 16.62 22.23
CA GLY A 292 -14.34 17.85 21.80
C GLY A 292 -15.69 17.56 21.17
N ARG A 293 -16.49 18.59 20.92
CA ARG A 293 -17.80 18.48 20.26
C ARG A 293 -18.14 19.71 19.45
N ASP A 294 -19.06 19.58 18.50
CA ASP A 294 -19.69 20.75 17.90
C ASP A 294 -20.84 21.30 18.79
N THR A 295 -21.62 22.22 18.23
CA THR A 295 -22.68 22.93 18.93
C THR A 295 -23.97 22.13 19.13
N ARG A 296 -24.11 20.93 18.54
CA ARG A 296 -25.36 20.17 18.60
C ARG A 296 -25.81 19.94 20.04
N PRO A 297 -27.10 20.11 20.36
CA PRO A 297 -27.62 19.92 21.71
C PRO A 297 -27.34 18.52 22.29
N SER A 298 -27.43 17.49 21.44
CA SER A 298 -27.12 16.10 21.82
C SER A 298 -25.65 15.87 22.18
N GLY A 299 -24.74 16.75 21.74
CA GLY A 299 -23.31 16.60 21.95
C GLY A 299 -22.91 16.62 23.42
N LYS A 300 -23.61 17.38 24.28
CA LYS A 300 -23.28 17.42 25.72
C LYS A 300 -23.52 16.07 26.40
N ALA A 301 -24.68 15.45 26.18
CA ALA A 301 -25.04 14.17 26.78
C ALA A 301 -24.13 13.03 26.29
N LEU A 302 -23.81 13.01 25.00
CA LEU A 302 -22.87 12.07 24.40
C LEU A 302 -21.45 12.28 24.98
N SER A 303 -21.02 13.52 25.13
CA SER A 303 -19.69 13.87 25.70
C SER A 303 -19.58 13.39 27.13
N ASP A 304 -20.58 13.68 27.97
CA ASP A 304 -20.58 13.28 29.37
C ASP A 304 -20.49 11.76 29.52
N SER A 305 -21.25 11.03 28.70
CA SER A 305 -21.27 9.57 28.68
C SER A 305 -19.93 8.99 28.24
N LEU A 306 -19.34 9.54 27.16
CA LEU A 306 -18.05 9.12 26.64
C LEU A 306 -16.91 9.39 27.63
N ILE A 307 -16.87 10.61 28.19
CA ILE A 307 -15.89 11.01 29.20
C ILE A 307 -15.99 10.07 30.40
N LYS A 308 -17.20 9.81 30.90
CA LYS A 308 -17.43 8.87 32.00
C LYS A 308 -16.87 7.48 31.69
N GLY A 309 -17.12 6.96 30.50
CA GLY A 309 -16.59 5.66 30.06
C GLY A 309 -15.06 5.60 30.10
N ALA A 310 -14.40 6.63 29.56
CA ALA A 310 -12.94 6.71 29.52
C ALA A 310 -12.31 6.83 30.91
N LEU A 311 -12.89 7.66 31.79
CA LEU A 311 -12.45 7.83 33.18
C LEU A 311 -12.63 6.54 33.99
N ASP A 312 -13.76 5.85 33.83
CA ASP A 312 -14.03 4.58 34.50
C ASP A 312 -13.04 3.48 34.09
N ALA A 313 -12.54 3.54 32.86
CA ALA A 313 -11.49 2.63 32.36
C ALA A 313 -10.05 3.04 32.74
N GLY A 314 -9.89 4.15 33.46
CA GLY A 314 -8.62 4.58 34.05
C GLY A 314 -7.82 5.62 33.24
N ALA A 315 -8.37 6.16 32.15
CA ALA A 315 -7.68 7.19 31.35
C ALA A 315 -7.98 8.60 31.85
N ASP A 316 -6.98 9.48 31.83
CA ASP A 316 -7.20 10.91 32.02
C ASP A 316 -7.87 11.51 30.78
N VAL A 317 -8.85 12.38 30.98
CA VAL A 317 -9.63 12.99 29.90
C VAL A 317 -9.42 14.50 29.89
N ILE A 318 -9.11 15.05 28.72
CA ILE A 318 -9.01 16.49 28.48
C ILE A 318 -10.23 16.90 27.66
N ASP A 319 -11.14 17.63 28.27
CA ASP A 319 -12.36 18.13 27.63
C ASP A 319 -12.11 19.52 27.03
N LEU A 320 -12.15 19.63 25.70
CA LEU A 320 -11.99 20.86 24.95
C LEU A 320 -13.30 21.66 24.83
N GLY A 321 -14.44 21.10 25.25
CA GLY A 321 -15.74 21.72 25.09
C GLY A 321 -16.16 21.82 23.61
N ILE A 322 -16.74 22.96 23.24
CA ILE A 322 -17.14 23.22 21.84
C ILE A 322 -15.92 23.60 21.03
N THR A 323 -15.59 22.79 20.03
CA THR A 323 -14.42 23.01 19.17
C THR A 323 -14.55 22.27 17.83
N SER A 324 -13.66 22.59 16.88
CA SER A 324 -13.61 21.96 15.56
C SER A 324 -13.01 20.55 15.58
N THR A 325 -13.28 19.78 14.53
CA THR A 325 -12.58 18.52 14.27
C THR A 325 -11.05 18.68 14.15
N PRO A 326 -10.52 19.63 13.34
CA PRO A 326 -9.08 19.84 13.23
C PRO A 326 -8.39 20.24 14.54
N SER A 327 -9.03 21.00 15.44
CA SER A 327 -8.43 21.35 16.73
C SER A 327 -8.26 20.13 17.64
N VAL A 328 -9.22 19.20 17.66
CA VAL A 328 -9.09 17.93 18.40
C VAL A 328 -7.91 17.12 17.88
N ALA A 329 -7.79 16.95 16.56
CA ALA A 329 -6.69 16.21 15.95
C ALA A 329 -5.32 16.88 16.26
N PHE A 330 -5.25 18.20 16.14
CA PHE A 330 -4.06 18.99 16.46
C PHE A 330 -3.65 18.80 17.92
N VAL A 331 -4.55 19.09 18.86
CA VAL A 331 -4.27 19.02 20.30
C VAL A 331 -3.83 17.62 20.71
N THR A 332 -4.48 16.58 20.18
CA THR A 332 -4.15 15.17 20.46
C THR A 332 -2.69 14.88 20.15
N SER A 333 -2.24 15.22 18.94
CA SER A 333 -0.86 15.01 18.52
C SER A 333 0.12 15.91 19.28
N HIS A 334 -0.25 17.17 19.52
CA HIS A 334 0.63 18.18 20.12
C HIS A 334 0.97 17.88 21.59
N ILE A 335 0.01 17.34 22.35
CA ILE A 335 0.23 17.01 23.78
C ILE A 335 0.61 15.54 24.00
N GLY A 336 0.73 14.75 22.92
CA GLY A 336 1.02 13.32 22.98
C GLY A 336 -0.08 12.50 23.64
N ALA A 337 -1.35 12.87 23.43
CA ALA A 337 -2.48 12.06 23.90
C ALA A 337 -2.62 10.78 23.05
N ASN A 338 -3.21 9.74 23.63
CA ASN A 338 -3.37 8.45 22.95
C ASN A 338 -4.46 8.49 21.88
N TYR A 339 -5.54 9.22 22.17
CA TYR A 339 -6.70 9.34 21.31
C TYR A 339 -7.30 10.73 21.37
N GLY A 340 -7.83 11.18 20.23
CA GLY A 340 -8.65 12.37 20.09
C GLY A 340 -10.03 11.99 19.62
N ILE A 341 -11.08 12.56 20.21
CA ILE A 341 -12.46 12.19 19.89
C ILE A 341 -13.25 13.46 19.68
N VAL A 342 -13.98 13.54 18.58
CA VAL A 342 -14.88 14.65 18.31
C VAL A 342 -16.31 14.15 18.12
N LEU A 343 -17.24 14.76 18.85
CA LEU A 343 -18.66 14.48 18.75
C LEU A 343 -19.31 15.44 17.76
N THR A 344 -19.55 14.94 16.55
CA THR A 344 -20.13 15.71 15.46
C THR A 344 -20.64 14.82 14.33
N ALA A 345 -21.62 15.32 13.58
CA ALA A 345 -22.00 14.79 12.28
C ALA A 345 -21.67 15.75 11.11
N SER A 346 -20.66 16.63 11.28
CA SER A 346 -20.20 17.60 10.27
C SER A 346 -21.36 18.44 9.73
N HIS A 347 -21.64 18.36 8.44
CA HIS A 347 -22.68 19.11 7.72
C HIS A 347 -24.12 18.61 7.92
N ASN A 348 -24.34 17.50 8.64
CA ASN A 348 -25.69 16.95 8.82
C ASN A 348 -26.59 17.87 9.68
N PRO A 349 -27.94 17.78 9.58
CA PRO A 349 -28.86 18.54 10.43
C PRO A 349 -28.74 18.22 11.93
N ALA A 350 -29.14 19.13 12.82
CA ALA A 350 -28.98 19.07 14.29
C ALA A 350 -29.38 17.74 14.96
N LYS A 351 -30.39 17.04 14.43
CA LYS A 351 -30.88 15.74 14.97
C LYS A 351 -29.88 14.59 14.84
N TYR A 352 -28.91 14.69 13.93
CA TYR A 352 -27.83 13.72 13.77
C TYR A 352 -26.65 14.12 14.64
N ASN A 353 -25.88 13.14 15.11
CA ASN A 353 -24.58 13.35 15.71
C ASN A 353 -23.66 12.16 15.34
N GLY A 354 -22.41 12.21 15.76
CA GLY A 354 -21.43 11.17 15.47
C GLY A 354 -20.27 11.17 16.44
N ILE A 355 -19.42 10.15 16.32
CA ILE A 355 -18.17 9.99 17.07
C ILE A 355 -17.07 9.74 16.04
N LYS A 356 -16.21 10.73 15.80
CA LYS A 356 -14.99 10.55 15.02
C LYS A 356 -13.82 10.35 15.98
N ILE A 357 -12.89 9.47 15.64
CA ILE A 357 -11.78 9.10 16.51
C ILE A 357 -10.47 9.23 15.75
N PHE A 358 -9.51 9.87 16.40
CA PHE A 358 -8.13 10.03 16.00
C PHE A 358 -7.22 9.26 16.94
N ASN A 359 -6.16 8.66 16.40
CA ASN A 359 -5.09 8.05 17.15
C ASN A 359 -4.08 9.13 17.65
N TYR A 360 -2.97 8.68 18.25
CA TYR A 360 -1.92 9.54 18.79
C TYR A 360 -1.20 10.44 17.77
N ASP A 361 -1.23 10.11 16.48
CA ASP A 361 -0.62 10.93 15.41
C ASP A 361 -1.63 11.82 14.68
N GLY A 362 -2.85 11.94 15.23
CA GLY A 362 -3.92 12.77 14.68
C GLY A 362 -4.54 12.22 13.40
N ARG A 363 -4.36 10.92 13.11
CA ARG A 363 -4.99 10.23 11.98
C ARG A 363 -6.20 9.45 12.43
N LYS A 364 -7.12 9.18 11.51
CA LYS A 364 -8.27 8.31 11.74
C LYS A 364 -7.82 6.88 12.07
N LEU A 365 -8.67 6.16 12.78
CA LEU A 365 -8.46 4.75 13.11
C LEU A 365 -8.40 3.86 11.86
N THR A 366 -7.70 2.73 12.00
CA THR A 366 -7.72 1.65 11.01
C THR A 366 -8.98 0.82 11.15
N ASP A 367 -9.38 0.12 10.06
CA ASP A 367 -10.52 -0.82 10.08
C ASP A 367 -10.46 -1.83 11.23
N ILE A 368 -9.23 -2.24 11.62
CA ILE A 368 -9.01 -3.19 12.71
C ILE A 368 -9.39 -2.56 14.05
N GLU A 369 -8.96 -1.33 14.31
CA GLU A 369 -9.26 -0.62 15.56
C GLU A 369 -10.75 -0.30 15.67
N GLU A 370 -11.41 0.04 14.56
CA GLU A 370 -12.86 0.25 14.53
C GLU A 370 -13.64 -1.02 14.93
N VAL A 371 -13.27 -2.19 14.37
CA VAL A 371 -13.91 -3.48 14.69
C VAL A 371 -13.74 -3.86 16.17
N GLU A 372 -12.61 -3.52 16.79
CA GLU A 372 -12.39 -3.78 18.21
C GLU A 372 -13.33 -2.95 19.09
N ILE A 373 -13.56 -1.69 18.71
CA ILE A 373 -14.54 -0.83 19.38
C ILE A 373 -15.95 -1.39 19.20
N GLU A 374 -16.35 -1.82 17.99
CA GLU A 374 -17.67 -2.43 17.76
C GLU A 374 -17.88 -3.68 18.59
N THR A 375 -16.84 -4.52 18.68
CA THR A 375 -16.89 -5.73 19.49
C THR A 375 -17.05 -5.40 20.96
N HIS A 376 -16.39 -4.35 21.45
CA HIS A 376 -16.55 -3.86 22.81
C HIS A 376 -17.96 -3.34 23.09
N ILE A 377 -18.53 -2.57 22.15
CA ILE A 377 -19.93 -2.11 22.21
C ILE A 377 -20.89 -3.31 22.29
N ASP A 378 -20.76 -4.29 21.39
CA ASP A 378 -21.66 -5.45 21.33
C ASP A 378 -21.52 -6.39 22.53
N ASN A 379 -20.30 -6.54 23.09
CA ASN A 379 -20.08 -7.31 24.32
C ASN A 379 -20.72 -6.65 25.54
N ASN A 380 -20.95 -5.34 25.50
CA ASN A 380 -21.61 -4.55 26.53
C ASN A 380 -21.08 -4.81 27.97
N THR A 381 -19.77 -5.05 28.08
CA THR A 381 -19.11 -5.35 29.35
C THR A 381 -18.01 -4.32 29.57
N PRO A 382 -18.29 -3.24 30.33
CA PRO A 382 -17.33 -2.17 30.51
C PRO A 382 -16.14 -2.61 31.38
N VAL A 383 -14.96 -2.10 31.04
CA VAL A 383 -13.76 -2.22 31.88
C VAL A 383 -13.80 -1.15 32.96
N ILE A 384 -13.67 -1.56 34.21
CA ILE A 384 -13.60 -0.65 35.35
C ILE A 384 -12.21 -0.77 35.97
N ALA A 385 -11.43 0.30 35.92
CA ALA A 385 -10.13 0.36 36.55
C ALA A 385 -10.27 0.55 38.06
N GLU A 386 -9.32 0.00 38.83
CA GLU A 386 -9.26 0.21 40.29
C GLU A 386 -9.06 1.69 40.63
N ILE A 387 -8.26 2.39 39.82
CA ILE A 387 -8.04 3.83 39.90
C ILE A 387 -8.63 4.46 38.65
N LYS A 388 -9.65 5.30 38.84
CA LYS A 388 -10.27 6.08 37.75
C LYS A 388 -9.35 7.22 37.33
N GLY A 389 -9.45 7.60 36.07
CA GLY A 389 -8.75 8.76 35.54
C GLY A 389 -9.32 10.09 36.04
N LYS A 390 -8.69 11.18 35.64
CA LYS A 390 -9.05 12.56 36.00
C LYS A 390 -9.56 13.33 34.79
N LEU A 391 -10.56 14.17 35.03
CA LEU A 391 -11.05 15.14 34.05
C LEU A 391 -10.28 16.45 34.18
N GLU A 392 -9.75 16.95 33.06
CA GLU A 392 -9.08 18.23 32.93
C GLU A 392 -9.83 19.12 31.93
N ASN A 393 -9.98 20.41 32.25
CA ASN A 393 -10.48 21.41 31.31
C ASN A 393 -9.36 21.80 30.34
N GLY A 394 -9.61 21.63 29.04
CA GLY A 394 -8.65 21.86 27.97
C GLY A 394 -8.70 23.24 27.29
N GLU A 395 -9.38 24.24 27.84
CA GLU A 395 -9.47 25.60 27.28
C GLU A 395 -8.11 26.19 26.88
N LYS A 396 -7.07 25.99 27.70
CA LYS A 396 -5.69 26.42 27.40
C LYS A 396 -5.13 25.85 26.09
N HIS A 397 -5.54 24.63 25.72
CA HIS A 397 -5.08 23.97 24.50
C HIS A 397 -5.76 24.54 23.25
N ILE A 398 -7.02 24.96 23.37
CA ILE A 398 -7.72 25.68 22.31
C ILE A 398 -7.10 27.06 22.09
N THR A 399 -6.80 27.80 23.17
CA THR A 399 -6.11 29.09 23.05
C THR A 399 -4.77 28.94 22.34
N ALA A 400 -3.96 27.93 22.72
CA ALA A 400 -2.69 27.65 22.05
C ALA A 400 -2.87 27.33 20.55
N TYR A 401 -3.87 26.51 20.20
CA TYR A 401 -4.20 26.21 18.81
C TYR A 401 -4.56 27.47 18.00
N LEU A 402 -5.37 28.38 18.57
CA LEU A 402 -5.76 29.62 17.91
C LEU A 402 -4.59 30.60 17.76
N ASP A 403 -3.67 30.65 18.73
CA ASP A 403 -2.46 31.46 18.66
C ASP A 403 -1.48 30.92 17.61
N ASP A 404 -1.31 29.60 17.52
CA ASP A 404 -0.50 28.96 16.48
C ASP A 404 -1.08 29.25 15.08
N LEU A 405 -2.42 29.13 14.91
CA LEU A 405 -3.08 29.53 13.66
C LEU A 405 -2.86 31.00 13.32
N ALA A 406 -2.98 31.90 14.30
CA ALA A 406 -2.77 33.32 14.10
C ALA A 406 -1.33 33.63 13.63
N ALA A 407 -0.34 32.92 14.20
CA ALA A 407 1.06 33.07 13.83
C ALA A 407 1.35 32.63 12.38
N LEU A 408 0.57 31.70 11.82
CA LEU A 408 0.74 31.19 10.45
C LEU A 408 0.19 32.15 9.38
N ILE A 409 -0.90 32.87 9.66
CA ILE A 409 -1.65 33.64 8.65
C ILE A 409 -1.00 35.02 8.39
N GLY A 410 -0.48 35.67 9.43
CA GLY A 410 -0.02 37.07 9.34
C GLY A 410 -1.17 38.08 9.38
N ASN A 411 -0.95 39.29 8.85
CA ASN A 411 -1.89 40.42 8.97
C ASN A 411 -2.87 40.48 7.79
N LEU A 412 -4.16 40.69 8.09
CA LEU A 412 -5.29 40.78 7.15
C LEU A 412 -5.88 42.21 7.03
N ASN A 413 -5.13 43.23 7.47
CA ASN A 413 -5.52 44.64 7.42
C ASN A 413 -5.99 45.06 6.02
N GLY A 414 -7.13 45.75 5.98
CA GLY A 414 -7.72 46.27 4.75
C GLY A 414 -8.61 45.27 4.00
N LEU A 415 -8.66 43.99 4.41
CA LEU A 415 -9.59 43.03 3.85
C LEU A 415 -10.95 43.07 4.56
N LYS A 416 -12.02 43.06 3.78
CA LYS A 416 -13.40 42.84 4.22
C LYS A 416 -13.76 41.37 4.00
N VAL A 417 -14.09 40.66 5.07
CA VAL A 417 -14.34 39.22 5.05
C VAL A 417 -15.73 38.92 5.55
N VAL A 418 -16.49 38.13 4.79
CA VAL A 418 -17.74 37.52 5.26
C VAL A 418 -17.44 36.14 5.82
N LEU A 419 -17.93 35.84 7.02
CA LEU A 419 -17.82 34.52 7.62
C LEU A 419 -19.22 33.96 7.86
N ASP A 420 -19.47 32.76 7.34
CA ASP A 420 -20.63 31.94 7.66
C ASP A 420 -20.17 30.76 8.52
N CYS A 421 -20.49 30.82 9.81
CA CYS A 421 -20.04 29.88 10.82
C CYS A 421 -20.99 28.68 11.03
N SER A 422 -22.07 28.59 10.23
CA SER A 422 -22.99 27.44 10.20
C SER A 422 -23.68 27.11 11.52
N ASN A 423 -23.71 28.07 12.44
CA ASN A 423 -24.03 27.91 13.87
C ASN A 423 -23.25 26.76 14.53
N GLY A 424 -22.09 26.42 13.95
CA GLY A 424 -21.23 25.30 14.32
C GLY A 424 -20.08 25.73 15.23
N ALA A 425 -19.05 24.88 15.31
CA ALA A 425 -17.91 25.05 16.20
C ALA A 425 -17.21 26.41 16.01
N THR A 426 -17.05 26.86 14.77
CA THR A 426 -16.33 28.10 14.43
C THR A 426 -16.99 29.38 14.92
N SER A 427 -18.27 29.34 15.28
CA SER A 427 -19.04 30.48 15.82
C SER A 427 -18.32 31.16 16.99
N PHE A 428 -17.62 30.39 17.83
CA PHE A 428 -16.99 30.89 19.06
C PHE A 428 -15.62 31.53 18.86
N TYR A 429 -14.94 31.27 17.74
CA TYR A 429 -13.54 31.69 17.57
C TYR A 429 -13.19 32.28 16.21
N ALA A 430 -13.84 31.89 15.11
CA ALA A 430 -13.47 32.40 13.78
C ALA A 430 -13.66 33.93 13.67
N PRO A 431 -14.80 34.54 14.08
CA PRO A 431 -14.95 35.99 14.00
C PRO A 431 -13.91 36.76 14.82
N ALA A 432 -13.60 36.28 16.03
CA ALA A 432 -12.61 36.89 16.90
C ALA A 432 -11.19 36.77 16.33
N LEU A 433 -10.84 35.60 15.78
CA LEU A 433 -9.54 35.35 15.16
C LEU A 433 -9.30 36.26 13.96
N PHE A 434 -10.24 36.33 13.00
CA PHE A 434 -10.09 37.20 11.83
C PHE A 434 -10.00 38.69 12.22
N LYS A 435 -10.77 39.13 13.23
CA LYS A 435 -10.67 40.50 13.78
C LYS A 435 -9.31 40.76 14.42
N LYS A 436 -8.78 39.80 15.20
CA LYS A 436 -7.44 39.88 15.82
C LYS A 436 -6.34 40.03 14.76
N LEU A 437 -6.52 39.42 13.59
CA LEU A 437 -5.60 39.52 12.46
C LEU A 437 -5.76 40.81 11.63
N GLY A 438 -6.74 41.67 11.94
CA GLY A 438 -6.90 42.99 11.31
C GLY A 438 -7.96 43.09 10.21
N ALA A 439 -8.70 42.01 9.92
CA ALA A 439 -9.76 42.04 8.92
C ALA A 439 -11.00 42.79 9.43
N THR A 440 -11.73 43.43 8.50
CA THR A 440 -13.12 43.88 8.75
C THR A 440 -14.05 42.69 8.57
N VAL A 441 -14.67 42.22 9.65
CA VAL A 441 -15.41 40.94 9.65
C VAL A 441 -16.92 41.17 9.72
N TYR A 442 -17.64 40.56 8.77
CA TYR A 442 -19.09 40.41 8.77
C TYR A 442 -19.43 38.94 9.03
N ALA A 443 -19.67 38.60 10.30
CA ALA A 443 -20.00 37.24 10.71
C ALA A 443 -21.51 37.00 10.68
N TYR A 444 -21.89 35.78 10.29
CA TYR A 444 -23.26 35.30 10.19
C TYR A 444 -23.33 33.85 10.61
N ASN A 445 -24.53 33.43 11.03
CA ASN A 445 -24.78 32.11 11.58
C ASN A 445 -23.71 31.76 12.62
N ASP A 446 -23.43 32.72 13.51
CA ASP A 446 -22.35 32.70 14.50
C ASP A 446 -22.91 32.73 15.93
N SER A 447 -24.20 32.44 16.11
CA SER A 447 -24.82 32.35 17.45
C SER A 447 -24.28 31.16 18.24
N GLY A 448 -23.88 30.09 17.54
CA GLY A 448 -23.47 28.83 18.14
C GLY A 448 -24.58 28.15 18.94
N ASP A 449 -25.85 28.46 18.67
CA ASP A 449 -27.00 27.96 19.43
C ASP A 449 -27.23 26.44 19.32
N GLY A 450 -26.63 25.80 18.31
CA GLY A 450 -26.69 24.36 18.09
C GLY A 450 -28.01 23.85 17.50
N GLU A 451 -29.12 24.54 17.73
CA GLU A 451 -30.44 24.19 17.17
C GLU A 451 -30.48 24.41 15.66
N HIS A 452 -29.83 25.47 15.18
CA HIS A 452 -29.81 25.86 13.76
C HIS A 452 -28.50 25.48 13.06
N ILE A 453 -27.75 24.51 13.60
CA ILE A 453 -26.50 24.06 12.98
C ILE A 453 -26.76 23.52 11.56
N ASN A 454 -26.03 24.06 10.58
CA ASN A 454 -26.17 23.77 9.13
C ASN A 454 -27.59 23.99 8.54
N ASP A 455 -28.47 24.75 9.20
CA ASP A 455 -29.81 25.01 8.68
C ASP A 455 -29.79 26.14 7.65
N GLY A 456 -29.82 25.79 6.36
CA GLY A 456 -29.80 26.76 5.25
C GLY A 456 -28.53 27.63 5.17
N CYS A 457 -27.45 27.19 5.83
CA CYS A 457 -26.18 27.91 5.91
C CYS A 457 -24.96 26.95 5.81
N GLY A 458 -23.77 27.52 5.65
CA GLY A 458 -22.52 26.79 5.65
C GLY A 458 -22.05 26.26 4.31
N ALA A 459 -21.05 25.38 4.35
CA ALA A 459 -20.40 24.84 3.16
C ALA A 459 -21.36 24.15 2.17
N LEU A 460 -22.52 23.66 2.62
CA LEU A 460 -23.55 23.09 1.73
C LEU A 460 -24.50 24.13 1.12
N TYR A 461 -24.59 25.32 1.71
CA TYR A 461 -25.46 26.42 1.26
C TYR A 461 -24.68 27.73 1.15
N PRO A 462 -23.57 27.76 0.38
CA PRO A 462 -22.66 28.91 0.34
C PRO A 462 -23.28 30.13 -0.38
N GLU A 463 -24.45 29.98 -1.01
CA GLU A 463 -25.20 31.07 -1.63
C GLU A 463 -25.59 32.15 -0.60
N PHE A 464 -25.79 31.76 0.66
CA PHE A 464 -26.03 32.70 1.75
C PHE A 464 -24.83 33.65 1.91
N ALA A 465 -23.62 33.11 2.09
CA ALA A 465 -22.40 33.90 2.18
C ALA A 465 -22.17 34.72 0.91
N ALA A 466 -22.46 34.16 -0.27
CA ALA A 466 -22.33 34.86 -1.54
C ALA A 466 -23.24 36.09 -1.65
N SER A 467 -24.46 36.01 -1.12
CA SER A 467 -25.36 37.16 -1.05
C SER A 467 -24.80 38.27 -0.16
N LYS A 468 -24.21 37.90 0.98
CA LYS A 468 -23.62 38.83 1.96
C LYS A 468 -22.32 39.45 1.47
N VAL A 469 -21.51 38.72 0.71
CA VAL A 469 -20.33 39.28 0.05
C VAL A 469 -20.72 40.42 -0.89
N LYS A 470 -21.77 40.22 -1.70
CA LYS A 470 -22.29 41.28 -2.59
C LYS A 470 -22.91 42.44 -1.82
N GLU A 471 -23.66 42.16 -0.76
CA GLU A 471 -24.30 43.16 0.10
C GLU A 471 -23.29 44.13 0.71
N HIS A 472 -22.18 43.60 1.25
CA HIS A 472 -21.15 44.40 1.93
C HIS A 472 -20.02 44.90 1.02
N GLY A 473 -20.00 44.46 -0.25
CA GLY A 473 -18.85 44.64 -1.12
C GLY A 473 -17.57 44.09 -0.48
N ALA A 474 -17.65 42.86 0.06
CA ALA A 474 -16.54 42.18 0.71
C ALA A 474 -15.56 41.60 -0.32
N ASP A 475 -14.30 41.45 0.09
CA ASP A 475 -13.24 40.93 -0.78
C ASP A 475 -13.32 39.40 -0.94
N VAL A 476 -13.76 38.73 0.13
CA VAL A 476 -13.91 37.27 0.17
C VAL A 476 -14.95 36.86 1.21
N GLY A 477 -15.63 35.74 0.95
CA GLY A 477 -16.47 35.04 1.91
C GLY A 477 -15.96 33.64 2.21
N PHE A 478 -16.15 33.17 3.43
CA PHE A 478 -15.85 31.80 3.86
C PHE A 478 -17.07 31.17 4.53
N SER A 479 -17.49 30.03 4.01
CA SER A 479 -18.56 29.19 4.57
C SER A 479 -17.95 27.90 5.10
N PHE A 480 -17.97 27.75 6.42
CA PHE A 480 -17.53 26.53 7.11
C PHE A 480 -18.67 25.52 7.18
N ASP A 481 -18.42 24.28 7.56
CA ASP A 481 -19.47 23.38 8.03
C ASP A 481 -19.49 23.26 9.56
N GLY A 482 -20.42 22.46 10.09
CA GLY A 482 -20.72 22.41 11.52
C GLY A 482 -19.53 22.12 12.45
N ASP A 483 -18.57 21.31 12.02
CA ASP A 483 -17.34 20.98 12.76
C ASP A 483 -16.06 21.54 12.12
N ALA A 484 -16.21 22.32 11.04
CA ALA A 484 -15.16 23.00 10.32
C ALA A 484 -14.04 22.10 9.82
N ASP A 485 -14.41 20.93 9.28
CA ASP A 485 -13.51 20.11 8.45
C ASP A 485 -13.70 20.39 6.95
N ARG A 486 -14.61 21.31 6.60
CA ARG A 486 -14.81 21.81 5.23
C ARG A 486 -14.82 23.32 5.16
N LEU A 487 -14.33 23.82 4.02
CA LEU A 487 -14.41 25.22 3.65
C LEU A 487 -14.85 25.37 2.19
N ILE A 488 -15.87 26.19 1.96
CA ILE A 488 -16.20 26.75 0.65
C ILE A 488 -15.97 28.26 0.70
N ALA A 489 -15.32 28.80 -0.32
CA ALA A 489 -15.05 30.22 -0.42
C ALA A 489 -15.99 30.90 -1.41
N VAL A 490 -16.08 32.23 -1.31
CA VAL A 490 -16.82 33.09 -2.24
C VAL A 490 -15.90 34.24 -2.62
N ASN A 491 -15.76 34.51 -3.91
CA ASN A 491 -14.98 35.66 -4.36
C ASN A 491 -15.75 36.99 -4.23
N ASN A 492 -15.08 38.11 -4.48
CA ASN A 492 -15.64 39.47 -4.41
C ASN A 492 -16.81 39.76 -5.37
N LYS A 493 -17.09 38.89 -6.35
CA LYS A 493 -18.26 38.98 -7.23
C LYS A 493 -19.47 38.20 -6.71
N GLY A 494 -19.31 37.46 -5.61
CA GLY A 494 -20.32 36.55 -5.10
C GLY A 494 -20.36 35.22 -5.88
N GLU A 495 -19.28 34.83 -6.55
CA GLU A 495 -19.17 33.52 -7.21
C GLU A 495 -18.58 32.50 -6.23
N ILE A 496 -19.15 31.29 -6.23
CA ILE A 496 -18.71 30.19 -5.36
C ILE A 496 -17.36 29.65 -5.85
N VAL A 497 -16.46 29.44 -4.90
CA VAL A 497 -15.13 28.86 -5.08
C VAL A 497 -15.10 27.56 -4.29
N ASP A 498 -15.30 26.45 -5.00
CA ASP A 498 -15.39 25.10 -4.44
C ASP A 498 -14.02 24.54 -3.99
N GLY A 499 -14.03 23.35 -3.37
CA GLY A 499 -12.82 22.73 -2.84
C GLY A 499 -11.73 22.49 -3.89
N ASP A 500 -12.10 22.11 -5.11
CA ASP A 500 -11.14 21.91 -6.21
C ASP A 500 -10.46 23.24 -6.59
N SER A 501 -11.24 24.31 -6.64
CA SER A 501 -10.74 25.66 -6.93
C SER A 501 -9.83 26.18 -5.82
N ILE A 502 -10.15 25.89 -4.56
CA ILE A 502 -9.28 26.24 -3.42
C ILE A 502 -7.96 25.45 -3.49
N VAL A 503 -8.01 24.13 -3.76
CA VAL A 503 -6.81 23.31 -3.97
C VAL A 503 -5.95 23.88 -5.10
N TYR A 504 -6.55 24.31 -6.21
CA TYR A 504 -5.83 24.96 -7.31
C TYR A 504 -5.09 26.21 -6.85
N VAL A 505 -5.76 27.11 -6.11
CA VAL A 505 -5.17 28.37 -5.62
C VAL A 505 -3.98 28.09 -4.69
N ILE A 506 -4.14 27.15 -3.76
CA ILE A 506 -3.08 26.75 -2.81
C ILE A 506 -1.90 26.12 -3.56
N ALA A 507 -2.17 25.16 -4.44
CA ALA A 507 -1.14 24.45 -5.20
C ALA A 507 -0.34 25.40 -6.08
N LYS A 508 -1.00 26.34 -6.76
CA LYS A 508 -0.35 27.39 -7.55
C LYS A 508 0.59 28.23 -6.68
N ASN A 509 0.11 28.70 -5.52
CA ASN A 509 0.93 29.53 -4.63
C ASN A 509 2.15 28.78 -4.08
N LEU A 510 1.97 27.52 -3.69
CA LEU A 510 3.08 26.70 -3.20
C LEU A 510 4.07 26.35 -4.32
N LYS A 511 3.60 26.13 -5.55
CA LYS A 511 4.46 25.92 -6.72
C LYS A 511 5.31 27.16 -7.02
N GLU A 512 4.71 28.35 -7.02
CA GLU A 512 5.43 29.62 -7.22
C GLU A 512 6.51 29.87 -6.15
N LYS A 513 6.29 29.35 -4.92
CA LYS A 513 7.24 29.41 -3.81
C LYS A 513 8.22 28.23 -3.77
N ASN A 514 8.19 27.30 -4.74
CA ASN A 514 8.95 26.05 -4.74
C ASN A 514 8.76 25.19 -3.47
N LYS A 515 7.57 25.24 -2.87
CA LYS A 515 7.20 24.47 -1.67
C LYS A 515 6.28 23.29 -1.96
N LEU A 516 5.75 23.14 -3.18
CA LEU A 516 4.84 22.05 -3.51
C LEU A 516 5.61 20.73 -3.73
N THR A 517 5.54 19.81 -2.77
CA THR A 517 6.28 18.53 -2.86
C THR A 517 5.92 17.73 -4.10
N GLY A 518 6.93 17.39 -4.89
CA GLY A 518 6.81 16.55 -6.09
C GLY A 518 5.99 17.18 -7.22
N ASP A 519 5.65 18.47 -7.13
CA ASP A 519 4.74 19.17 -8.05
C ASP A 519 3.41 18.44 -8.24
N LYS A 520 2.85 17.89 -7.16
CA LYS A 520 1.61 17.13 -7.20
C LYS A 520 0.64 17.50 -6.09
N VAL A 521 -0.64 17.31 -6.41
CA VAL A 521 -1.75 17.35 -5.45
C VAL A 521 -2.51 16.02 -5.50
N VAL A 522 -3.21 15.69 -4.41
CA VAL A 522 -4.04 14.48 -4.34
C VAL A 522 -5.51 14.87 -4.25
N CYS A 523 -6.34 14.43 -5.19
CA CYS A 523 -7.77 14.69 -5.17
C CYS A 523 -8.55 13.42 -5.53
N THR A 524 -9.85 13.38 -5.24
CA THR A 524 -10.66 12.20 -5.56
C THR A 524 -11.02 12.15 -7.05
N ILE A 525 -11.52 11.00 -7.51
CA ILE A 525 -12.09 10.84 -8.86
C ILE A 525 -13.24 11.81 -9.17
N MET A 526 -13.87 12.41 -8.16
CA MET A 526 -14.98 13.36 -8.35
C MET A 526 -14.50 14.77 -8.74
N SER A 527 -13.22 15.08 -8.55
CA SER A 527 -12.68 16.42 -8.79
C SER A 527 -12.79 16.83 -10.26
N ASN A 528 -13.09 18.09 -10.52
CA ASN A 528 -13.40 18.59 -11.86
C ASN A 528 -12.21 18.45 -12.83
N LEU A 529 -12.46 17.98 -14.06
CA LEU A 529 -11.44 17.84 -15.11
C LEU A 529 -10.79 19.18 -15.50
N GLY A 530 -11.55 20.27 -15.46
CA GLY A 530 -11.05 21.61 -15.77
C GLY A 530 -9.97 22.07 -14.80
N VAL A 531 -10.10 21.74 -13.51
CA VAL A 531 -9.07 22.05 -12.50
C VAL A 531 -7.79 21.26 -12.77
N GLU A 532 -7.92 19.97 -13.11
CA GLU A 532 -6.77 19.15 -13.50
C GLU A 532 -6.04 19.72 -14.73
N GLN A 533 -6.77 20.14 -15.77
CA GLN A 533 -6.18 20.77 -16.95
C GLN A 533 -5.48 22.10 -16.61
N CYS A 534 -6.05 22.89 -15.70
CA CYS A 534 -5.44 24.13 -15.22
C CYS A 534 -4.15 23.88 -14.41
N LEU A 535 -4.12 22.84 -13.57
CA LEU A 535 -2.91 22.42 -12.84
C LEU A 535 -1.82 21.91 -13.79
N GLN A 536 -2.18 21.11 -14.80
CA GLN A 536 -1.24 20.60 -15.79
C GLN A 536 -0.54 21.73 -16.57
N LYS A 537 -1.26 22.82 -16.89
CA LYS A 537 -0.67 24.01 -17.52
C LYS A 537 0.39 24.70 -16.64
N LEU A 538 0.33 24.50 -15.33
CA LEU A 538 1.33 24.99 -14.35
C LEU A 538 2.44 23.96 -14.07
N GLY A 539 2.42 22.81 -14.77
CA GLY A 539 3.33 21.70 -14.51
C GLY A 539 3.04 20.94 -13.22
N ILE A 540 1.81 21.03 -12.70
CA ILE A 540 1.37 20.34 -11.47
C ILE A 540 0.54 19.11 -11.86
N GLY A 541 0.92 17.93 -11.36
CA GLY A 541 0.15 16.70 -11.54
C GLY A 541 -0.95 16.53 -10.51
N MET A 542 -2.11 16.01 -10.90
CA MET A 542 -3.18 15.60 -9.97
C MET A 542 -3.19 14.07 -9.86
N ILE A 543 -3.05 13.56 -8.64
CA ILE A 543 -3.22 12.14 -8.33
C ILE A 543 -4.68 11.92 -7.96
N ARG A 544 -5.30 10.93 -8.61
CA ARG A 544 -6.70 10.56 -8.37
C ARG A 544 -6.82 9.41 -7.38
N THR A 545 -7.70 9.53 -6.41
CA THR A 545 -8.04 8.47 -5.44
C THR A 545 -9.54 8.17 -5.46
N ASN A 546 -9.95 7.05 -4.85
CA ASN A 546 -11.37 6.80 -4.57
C ASN A 546 -11.95 7.91 -3.67
N VAL A 547 -13.29 8.02 -3.65
CA VAL A 547 -14.03 9.01 -2.84
C VAL A 547 -13.86 8.71 -1.35
N GLY A 548 -13.59 9.75 -0.56
CA GLY A 548 -13.35 9.65 0.87
C GLY A 548 -11.97 10.21 1.27
N ASP A 549 -11.98 11.07 2.29
CA ASP A 549 -10.79 11.71 2.86
C ASP A 549 -9.69 10.73 3.30
N HIS A 550 -10.06 9.54 3.75
CA HIS A 550 -9.12 8.47 4.08
C HIS A 550 -8.20 8.10 2.91
N TYR A 551 -8.75 7.93 1.70
CA TYR A 551 -7.96 7.56 0.52
C TYR A 551 -7.06 8.71 0.04
N VAL A 552 -7.54 9.95 0.18
CA VAL A 552 -6.75 11.15 -0.09
C VAL A 552 -5.54 11.16 0.84
N MET A 553 -5.77 11.04 2.16
CA MET A 553 -4.71 11.03 3.17
C MET A 553 -3.72 9.86 2.96
N GLU A 554 -4.19 8.65 2.68
CA GLU A 554 -3.32 7.49 2.44
C GLU A 554 -2.37 7.73 1.26
N SER A 555 -2.90 8.25 0.16
CA SER A 555 -2.11 8.60 -1.04
C SER A 555 -1.12 9.74 -0.77
N MET A 556 -1.54 10.76 -0.01
CA MET A 556 -0.66 11.84 0.45
C MET A 556 0.49 11.32 1.32
N LEU A 557 0.24 10.38 2.22
CA LEU A 557 1.25 9.76 3.06
C LEU A 557 2.23 8.92 2.23
N ARG A 558 1.71 8.07 1.33
CA ARG A 558 2.52 7.18 0.49
C ARG A 558 3.49 7.94 -0.42
N GLY A 559 3.06 9.08 -0.97
CA GLY A 559 3.89 9.88 -1.87
C GLY A 559 4.53 11.13 -1.26
N GLY A 560 4.31 11.39 0.03
CA GLY A 560 4.85 12.57 0.71
C GLY A 560 4.27 13.91 0.23
N TYR A 561 3.03 13.93 -0.26
CA TYR A 561 2.39 15.13 -0.81
C TYR A 561 1.83 16.03 0.29
N LEU A 562 1.90 17.36 0.09
CA LEU A 562 1.50 18.35 1.08
C LEU A 562 0.04 18.79 0.95
N VAL A 563 -0.51 18.79 -0.26
CA VAL A 563 -1.86 19.30 -0.56
C VAL A 563 -2.71 18.17 -1.12
N GLY A 564 -3.87 17.99 -0.52
CA GLY A 564 -4.92 17.17 -1.10
C GLY A 564 -6.29 17.59 -0.62
N GLY A 565 -7.33 17.09 -1.25
CA GLY A 565 -8.69 17.42 -0.83
C GLY A 565 -9.78 16.90 -1.76
N GLU A 566 -10.99 17.32 -1.44
CA GLU A 566 -12.22 16.98 -2.14
C GLU A 566 -12.96 18.23 -2.60
N ASN A 567 -13.75 18.11 -3.66
CA ASN A 567 -14.60 19.20 -4.16
C ASN A 567 -15.54 19.78 -3.09
N SER A 568 -15.91 18.96 -2.10
CA SER A 568 -16.74 19.32 -0.94
C SER A 568 -16.14 20.39 -0.02
N GLY A 569 -14.86 20.75 -0.21
CA GLY A 569 -14.16 21.71 0.62
C GLY A 569 -13.36 21.08 1.77
N HIS A 570 -13.32 19.75 1.88
CA HIS A 570 -12.41 19.06 2.80
C HIS A 570 -10.98 19.09 2.23
N ILE A 571 -10.10 19.91 2.81
CA ILE A 571 -8.78 20.21 2.23
C ILE A 571 -7.71 19.99 3.28
N ILE A 572 -6.80 19.07 2.99
CA ILE A 572 -5.72 18.67 3.89
C ILE A 572 -4.44 19.40 3.49
N LEU A 573 -3.88 20.15 4.43
CA LEU A 573 -2.56 20.77 4.35
C LEU A 573 -1.62 20.09 5.33
N ARG A 574 -0.87 19.09 4.85
CA ARG A 574 -0.01 18.24 5.68
C ARG A 574 1.20 18.92 6.30
N GLU A 575 1.50 20.14 5.89
CA GLU A 575 2.46 21.00 6.59
C GLU A 575 1.95 21.38 7.99
N PHE A 576 0.63 21.41 8.19
CA PHE A 576 -0.01 21.93 9.41
C PHE A 576 -0.89 20.91 10.14
N SER A 577 -1.63 20.06 9.41
CA SER A 577 -2.61 19.13 10.00
C SER A 577 -2.69 17.81 9.24
N ASN A 578 -3.04 16.73 9.95
CA ASN A 578 -3.35 15.41 9.38
C ASN A 578 -4.86 15.21 9.15
N THR A 579 -5.64 16.29 9.13
CA THR A 579 -7.05 16.29 8.74
C THR A 579 -7.41 17.61 8.04
N GLY A 580 -8.62 17.69 7.49
CA GLY A 580 -9.12 18.84 6.75
C GLY A 580 -9.51 20.03 7.60
#